data_AF-A0A4P2VFU0-F1
#
_entry.id   AF-A0A4P2VFU0-F1
#
_cell.length_a   1.000
_cell.length_b   1.000
_cell.length_c   1.000
_cell.angle_alpha   90.00
_cell.angle_beta   90.00
_cell.angle_gamma   90.00
#
_symmetry.space_group_name_H-M   'P 1'
#
loop_
_entity.id
_entity.type
_entity.pdbx_description
1 polymer ?
#
loop_
_entity_poly.entity_id
_entity_poly.type
_entity_poly.pdbx_seq_one_letter_code
_entity_poly.pdbx_strand_id
1 'polypeptide(L)'
;MFMLRTPKYLSQESYEASSYRTLSSASEALHAIPWKPDAENPLAPALLNIDWLTAQPMLPFLTQVAPAHLLYRSIMSHGMGDSIEVIEWIRGAQLQKVLDFDLWEKSSALQTEDISYDKFMSWLRLWLQISPEFAVERLLELEEETIVLVFSKIFEIIPEGVTQVTEEMRENWWVTEDKKFFLRLRDENPETFEQIKPFVDALYKNNVRLAGSVFAHAAMLVRQESLEDGLRWKNARLADQGFVAQEQALKTLAPKSQKALKQIILDAQKLEEKRVEAFNKLKNPIVSLATESAIDPEAVDNITEFLSKLDCEEGVRYMQLALGEGTLKQLTGSENISPEYFYEDRDFINESTEKIIEKCQKLLVRSEFVYSRSVNKMNLLIEKVFAEITNNDPMKGSLLKERVAHISNILLSGVMHSISNDSLSRSLGIVKGLLNIALEVCLLNPIDYNIKLHEEKSELEKGVECFNLVGPEFLFQVGWNLLLNIAKETAQTLCDFDINDPMVRNHLKTIRRITLSDASFIEVSLTKLVENQRHSDVSVWLSSVESQLSPEIFFIIESLLNRVPMYPNILSIDKQSDTLKFTRTVKPFETLDDIEKVKLFLKNFTRNLARE
;
A
#
# COMPACT_ATOMS: atom_id res chain seq x y z
N MET A 1 -33.30 -9.17 -8.86
CA MET A 1 -33.89 -7.84 -9.14
C MET A 1 -33.51 -6.97 -7.95
N PHE A 2 -32.33 -6.37 -8.01
CA PHE A 2 -31.83 -5.53 -6.94
C PHE A 2 -32.63 -4.22 -6.96
N MET A 3 -33.32 -3.87 -5.87
CA MET A 3 -33.55 -2.45 -5.62
C MET A 3 -32.17 -1.90 -5.30
N LEU A 4 -31.46 -1.41 -6.33
CA LEU A 4 -30.31 -0.55 -6.17
C LEU A 4 -30.76 0.54 -5.22
N ARG A 5 -30.29 0.50 -3.97
CA ARG A 5 -30.48 1.60 -3.05
C ARG A 5 -29.68 2.73 -3.67
N THR A 6 -30.37 3.61 -4.40
CA THR A 6 -29.85 4.91 -4.72
C THR A 6 -29.23 5.48 -3.45
N PRO A 7 -27.97 5.95 -3.46
CA PRO A 7 -27.34 6.56 -2.31
C PRO A 7 -28.35 7.43 -1.55
N LYS A 8 -28.42 7.31 -0.22
CA LYS A 8 -29.45 7.96 0.62
C LYS A 8 -29.61 9.47 0.37
N TYR A 9 -28.63 10.10 -0.29
CA TYR A 9 -28.59 11.51 -0.65
C TYR A 9 -29.15 11.85 -2.04
N LEU A 10 -29.53 10.88 -2.87
CA LEU A 10 -30.07 11.11 -4.23
C LEU A 10 -31.56 11.49 -4.26
N SER A 11 -32.28 11.46 -3.13
CA SER A 11 -33.70 11.87 -3.07
C SER A 11 -33.89 13.37 -2.83
N GLN A 12 -32.82 14.16 -2.79
CA GLN A 12 -32.90 15.62 -2.80
C GLN A 12 -32.63 16.12 -4.21
N GLU A 13 -33.55 16.92 -4.74
CA GLU A 13 -33.48 17.51 -6.08
C GLU A 13 -32.06 17.95 -6.41
N SER A 14 -31.53 17.39 -7.49
CA SER A 14 -30.23 17.73 -8.05
C SER A 14 -30.18 19.24 -8.28
N TYR A 15 -29.43 19.96 -7.45
CA TYR A 15 -28.99 21.30 -7.80
C TYR A 15 -28.23 21.19 -9.11
N GLU A 16 -28.80 21.75 -10.18
CA GLU A 16 -28.08 21.98 -11.42
C GLU A 16 -26.74 22.61 -11.07
N ALA A 17 -25.66 22.00 -11.54
CA ALA A 17 -24.30 22.54 -11.47
C ALA A 17 -24.21 23.80 -12.35
N SER A 18 -24.93 24.85 -11.93
CA SER A 18 -24.95 26.14 -12.57
C SER A 18 -23.67 26.87 -12.20
N SER A 19 -22.89 27.18 -13.23
CA SER A 19 -21.81 28.17 -13.27
C SER A 19 -21.33 28.71 -11.91
N TYR A 20 -20.29 28.09 -11.34
CA TYR A 20 -19.53 28.66 -10.23
C TYR A 20 -18.91 29.99 -10.65
N ARG A 21 -19.60 31.10 -10.38
CA ARG A 21 -19.03 32.44 -10.34
C ARG A 21 -18.63 32.78 -8.91
N THR A 22 -17.49 33.48 -8.84
CA THR A 22 -16.85 34.15 -7.69
C THR A 22 -16.09 33.30 -6.67
N LEU A 23 -14.77 33.32 -6.87
CA LEU A 23 -13.65 32.66 -6.18
C LEU A 23 -13.45 32.97 -4.68
N SER A 24 -14.33 33.70 -3.97
CA SER A 24 -14.03 34.12 -2.59
C SER A 24 -14.82 33.41 -1.48
N SER A 25 -15.88 32.67 -1.78
CA SER A 25 -16.66 31.95 -0.75
C SER A 25 -16.36 30.44 -0.68
N ALA A 26 -15.65 29.90 -1.68
CA ALA A 26 -15.28 28.48 -1.71
C ALA A 26 -14.15 28.11 -0.72
N SER A 27 -13.34 29.07 -0.24
CA SER A 27 -12.29 28.75 0.73
C SER A 27 -12.82 28.56 2.15
N GLU A 28 -13.93 29.21 2.53
CA GLU A 28 -14.47 29.11 3.89
C GLU A 28 -15.26 27.81 4.11
N ALA A 29 -15.91 27.25 3.09
CA ALA A 29 -16.62 25.96 3.20
C ALA A 29 -15.67 24.75 3.21
N LEU A 30 -14.48 24.86 2.61
CA LEU A 30 -13.44 23.80 2.65
C LEU A 30 -12.73 23.70 4.01
N HIS A 31 -12.85 24.72 4.87
CA HIS A 31 -12.23 24.73 6.20
C HIS A 31 -13.14 24.17 7.32
N ALA A 32 -14.37 23.77 7.00
CA ALA A 32 -15.37 23.31 7.97
C ALA A 32 -15.63 21.79 7.96
N ILE A 33 -14.72 20.98 7.38
CA ILE A 33 -14.79 19.51 7.49
C ILE A 33 -14.00 19.11 8.75
N PRO A 34 -14.64 18.49 9.76
CA PRO A 34 -14.03 18.17 11.04
C PRO A 34 -13.23 16.86 10.94
N TRP A 35 -12.23 16.81 10.07
CA TRP A 35 -11.28 15.70 10.09
C TRP A 35 -9.90 16.17 9.58
N LYS A 36 -8.88 15.88 10.37
CA LYS A 36 -7.47 16.03 10.01
C LYS A 36 -6.87 14.61 9.97
N PRO A 37 -6.41 14.13 8.81
CA PRO A 37 -5.45 13.05 8.79
C PRO A 37 -4.15 13.58 9.41
N ASP A 38 -3.74 13.03 10.55
CA ASP A 38 -2.61 13.55 11.34
C ASP A 38 -1.23 13.36 10.68
N ALA A 39 -1.14 12.86 9.44
CA ALA A 39 0.13 12.77 8.70
C ALA A 39 -0.06 12.61 7.18
N GLU A 40 -0.60 13.61 6.48
CA GLU A 40 -0.52 13.60 5.01
C GLU A 40 0.89 13.96 4.54
N ASN A 41 1.61 12.94 4.10
CA ASN A 41 2.88 13.05 3.40
C ASN A 41 2.61 13.53 1.95
N PRO A 42 3.10 14.70 1.51
CA PRO A 42 2.82 15.21 0.16
C PRO A 42 3.46 14.35 -0.94
N LEU A 43 4.39 13.46 -0.58
CA LEU A 43 5.02 12.49 -1.47
C LEU A 43 4.24 11.17 -1.58
N ALA A 44 3.28 10.93 -0.67
CA ALA A 44 2.41 9.76 -0.76
C ALA A 44 1.33 9.99 -1.83
N PRO A 45 0.89 8.93 -2.52
CA PRO A 45 -0.40 8.98 -3.22
C PRO A 45 -1.45 9.44 -2.22
N ALA A 46 -2.25 10.44 -2.56
CA ALA A 46 -3.30 10.89 -1.65
C ALA A 46 -4.27 9.75 -1.39
N LEU A 47 -4.60 9.53 -0.12
CA LEU A 47 -5.71 8.64 0.22
C LEU A 47 -6.97 9.24 -0.37
N LEU A 48 -7.77 8.42 -1.05
CA LEU A 48 -9.12 8.82 -1.43
C LEU A 48 -9.90 9.02 -0.14
N ASN A 49 -10.47 10.20 0.01
CA ASN A 49 -11.41 10.47 1.08
C ASN A 49 -12.71 9.70 0.81
N ILE A 50 -13.03 8.76 1.69
CA ILE A 50 -14.21 7.90 1.58
C ILE A 50 -15.50 8.72 1.64
N ASP A 51 -15.62 9.71 2.52
CA ASP A 51 -16.78 10.60 2.61
C ASP A 51 -16.99 11.40 1.31
N TRP A 52 -15.89 11.86 0.71
CA TRP A 52 -15.97 12.53 -0.59
C TRP A 52 -16.43 11.58 -1.68
N LEU A 53 -15.89 10.34 -1.68
CA LEU A 53 -16.18 9.33 -2.68
C LEU A 53 -17.66 8.89 -2.61
N THR A 54 -18.19 8.65 -1.40
CA THR A 54 -19.61 8.30 -1.17
C THR A 54 -20.56 9.44 -1.51
N ALA A 55 -20.12 10.69 -1.36
CA ALA A 55 -20.88 11.86 -1.79
C ALA A 55 -20.93 12.05 -3.31
N GLN A 56 -20.13 11.31 -4.11
CA GLN A 56 -20.16 11.45 -5.56
C GLN A 56 -21.30 10.64 -6.19
N PRO A 57 -22.13 11.24 -7.07
CA PRO A 57 -23.09 10.49 -7.88
C PRO A 57 -22.45 9.41 -8.76
N MET A 58 -21.16 9.59 -9.07
CA MET A 58 -20.34 8.67 -9.88
C MET A 58 -19.63 7.58 -9.06
N LEU A 59 -19.98 7.40 -7.78
CA LEU A 59 -19.35 6.42 -6.88
C LEU A 59 -19.10 5.04 -7.53
N PRO A 60 -20.06 4.40 -8.24
CA PRO A 60 -19.83 3.10 -8.87
C PRO A 60 -18.65 3.14 -9.85
N PHE A 61 -18.59 4.16 -10.71
CA PHE A 61 -17.57 4.32 -11.73
C PHE A 61 -16.23 4.73 -11.14
N LEU A 62 -16.23 5.66 -10.17
CA LEU A 62 -15.01 6.08 -9.49
C LEU A 62 -14.36 4.94 -8.73
N THR A 63 -15.16 4.07 -8.11
CA THR A 63 -14.65 2.87 -7.44
C THR A 63 -14.01 1.93 -8.45
N GLN A 64 -14.67 1.62 -9.57
CA GLN A 64 -14.12 0.73 -10.60
C GLN A 64 -12.84 1.25 -11.26
N VAL A 65 -12.71 2.57 -11.40
CA VAL A 65 -11.54 3.21 -12.02
C VAL A 65 -10.40 3.43 -11.02
N ALA A 66 -10.70 3.49 -9.72
CA ALA A 66 -9.70 3.71 -8.70
C ALA A 66 -8.73 2.51 -8.61
N PRO A 67 -7.41 2.75 -8.51
CA PRO A 67 -6.45 1.69 -8.27
C PRO A 67 -6.77 0.90 -6.99
N ALA A 68 -6.73 -0.44 -7.06
CA ALA A 68 -7.08 -1.33 -5.96
C ALA A 68 -6.32 -1.02 -4.66
N HIS A 69 -5.01 -0.75 -4.74
CA HIS A 69 -4.20 -0.38 -3.57
C HIS A 69 -4.64 0.95 -2.92
N LEU A 70 -5.14 1.93 -3.70
CA LEU A 70 -5.65 3.18 -3.15
C LEU A 70 -6.97 2.95 -2.43
N LEU A 71 -7.89 2.18 -3.03
CA LEU A 71 -9.14 1.79 -2.39
C LEU A 71 -8.89 1.07 -1.07
N TYR A 72 -8.03 0.04 -1.08
CA TYR A 72 -7.68 -0.71 0.12
C TYR A 72 -7.15 0.21 1.23
N ARG A 73 -6.18 1.09 0.92
CA ARG A 73 -5.62 2.01 1.93
C ARG A 73 -6.66 2.98 2.45
N SER A 74 -7.48 3.55 1.57
CA SER A 74 -8.56 4.46 1.95
C SER A 74 -9.56 3.79 2.88
N ILE A 75 -10.02 2.58 2.53
CA ILE A 75 -10.94 1.77 3.34
C ILE A 75 -10.34 1.47 4.70
N MET A 76 -9.08 1.04 4.76
CA MET A 76 -8.43 0.71 6.04
C MET A 76 -8.13 1.95 6.88
N SER A 77 -7.85 3.09 6.24
CA SER A 77 -7.58 4.35 6.96
C SER A 77 -8.84 4.98 7.55
N HIS A 78 -9.98 4.83 6.85
CA HIS A 78 -11.26 5.35 7.30
C HIS A 78 -11.97 4.37 8.24
N GLY A 79 -11.77 3.06 8.03
CA GLY A 79 -12.46 1.97 8.71
C GLY A 79 -13.34 1.18 7.75
N MET A 80 -13.27 -0.15 7.80
CA MET A 80 -14.02 -1.00 6.85
C MET A 80 -15.54 -0.85 7.01
N GLY A 81 -16.04 -0.72 8.25
CA GLY A 81 -17.46 -0.55 8.53
C GLY A 81 -18.04 0.76 8.01
N ASP A 82 -17.25 1.84 8.07
CA ASP A 82 -17.65 3.15 7.55
C ASP A 82 -17.51 3.23 6.02
N SER A 83 -16.80 2.27 5.41
CA SER A 83 -16.56 2.20 3.97
C SER A 83 -17.48 1.22 3.23
N ILE A 84 -18.56 0.73 3.85
CA ILE A 84 -19.45 -0.29 3.25
C ILE A 84 -19.99 0.16 1.89
N GLU A 85 -20.38 1.43 1.75
CA GLU A 85 -20.91 1.96 0.49
C GLU A 85 -19.87 1.91 -0.65
N VAL A 86 -18.57 2.06 -0.34
CA VAL A 86 -17.50 1.93 -1.33
C VAL A 86 -17.19 0.46 -1.60
N ILE A 87 -17.11 -0.37 -0.55
CA ILE A 87 -16.91 -1.82 -0.66
C ILE A 87 -18.02 -2.47 -1.50
N GLU A 88 -19.24 -1.95 -1.40
CA GLU A 88 -20.37 -2.37 -2.21
C GLU A 88 -20.08 -2.24 -3.70
N TRP A 89 -19.14 -1.41 -4.17
CA TRP A 89 -18.83 -1.23 -5.59
C TRP A 89 -17.54 -1.87 -6.05
N ILE A 90 -16.78 -2.55 -5.19
CA ILE A 90 -15.55 -3.27 -5.58
C ILE A 90 -15.94 -4.62 -6.20
N ARG A 91 -15.39 -4.96 -7.38
CA ARG A 91 -15.80 -6.15 -8.16
C ARG A 91 -14.63 -6.90 -8.78
N GLY A 92 -14.86 -8.17 -9.11
CA GLY A 92 -14.02 -8.96 -10.02
C GLY A 92 -12.55 -8.98 -9.62
N ALA A 93 -11.65 -8.77 -10.58
CA ALA A 93 -10.21 -8.80 -10.30
C ALA A 93 -9.75 -7.59 -9.46
N GLN A 94 -10.47 -6.46 -9.44
CA GLN A 94 -10.23 -5.38 -8.47
C GLN A 94 -10.48 -5.86 -7.01
N LEU A 95 -11.54 -6.62 -6.77
CA LEU A 95 -11.81 -7.23 -5.46
C LEU A 95 -10.71 -8.21 -5.07
N GLN A 96 -10.32 -9.10 -5.97
CA GLN A 96 -9.20 -10.03 -5.76
C GLN A 96 -7.91 -9.26 -5.37
N LYS A 97 -7.59 -8.19 -6.11
CA LYS A 97 -6.44 -7.33 -5.85
C LYS A 97 -6.53 -6.64 -4.47
N VAL A 98 -7.71 -6.16 -4.06
CA VAL A 98 -7.92 -5.58 -2.72
C VAL A 98 -7.69 -6.63 -1.63
N LEU A 99 -8.21 -7.84 -1.81
CA LEU A 99 -8.05 -8.94 -0.87
C LEU A 99 -6.60 -9.46 -0.80
N ASP A 100 -5.85 -9.42 -1.89
CA ASP A 100 -4.42 -9.80 -1.90
C ASP A 100 -3.57 -8.92 -0.96
N PHE A 101 -3.98 -7.67 -0.74
CA PHE A 101 -3.31 -6.77 0.21
C PHE A 101 -3.60 -7.10 1.67
N ASP A 102 -4.73 -7.75 1.94
CA ASP A 102 -5.20 -7.94 3.31
C ASP A 102 -5.13 -9.40 3.76
N LEU A 103 -5.72 -10.32 3.00
CA LEU A 103 -6.02 -11.69 3.46
C LEU A 103 -4.78 -12.50 3.83
N TRP A 104 -3.61 -12.17 3.33
CA TRP A 104 -2.42 -12.99 3.51
C TRP A 104 -1.62 -12.60 4.76
N GLU A 105 -1.28 -13.59 5.58
CA GLU A 105 -0.48 -13.42 6.80
C GLU A 105 0.59 -14.51 6.91
N LYS A 106 1.65 -14.25 7.68
CA LYS A 106 2.68 -15.28 7.93
C LYS A 106 2.15 -16.31 8.92
N SER A 107 2.08 -17.56 8.47
CA SER A 107 1.73 -18.70 9.32
C SER A 107 2.96 -19.16 10.12
N SER A 108 2.83 -19.18 11.45
CA SER A 108 3.86 -19.73 12.34
C SER A 108 4.09 -21.23 12.13
N ALA A 109 3.04 -21.96 11.74
CA ALA A 109 3.07 -23.40 11.54
C ALA A 109 3.76 -23.80 10.23
N LEU A 110 3.48 -23.06 9.14
CA LEU A 110 3.99 -23.39 7.81
C LEU A 110 5.29 -22.67 7.46
N GLN A 111 5.67 -21.64 8.23
CA GLN A 111 6.77 -20.72 7.90
C GLN A 111 6.60 -20.02 6.53
N THR A 112 5.41 -20.10 5.95
CA THR A 112 5.00 -19.47 4.70
C THR A 112 3.80 -18.55 4.94
N GLU A 113 3.41 -17.77 3.92
CA GLU A 113 2.18 -17.00 3.97
C GLU A 113 0.95 -17.91 3.77
N ASP A 114 -0.11 -17.66 4.52
CA ASP A 114 -1.40 -18.36 4.47
C ASP A 114 -2.55 -17.35 4.52
N ILE A 115 -3.75 -17.78 4.15
CA ILE A 115 -4.96 -16.99 4.28
C ILE A 115 -5.31 -16.84 5.77
N SER A 116 -5.46 -15.60 6.20
CA SER A 116 -5.91 -15.19 7.52
C SER A 116 -7.41 -15.42 7.65
N TYR A 117 -7.79 -16.26 8.61
CA TYR A 117 -9.18 -16.55 8.92
C TYR A 117 -9.90 -15.28 9.42
N ASP A 118 -9.30 -14.57 10.38
CA ASP A 118 -9.92 -13.39 11.01
C ASP A 118 -10.19 -12.26 10.01
N LYS A 119 -9.24 -12.04 9.09
CA LYS A 119 -9.40 -11.02 8.05
C LYS A 119 -10.48 -11.41 7.05
N PHE A 120 -10.49 -12.65 6.57
CA PHE A 120 -11.55 -13.11 5.68
C PHE A 120 -12.93 -13.01 6.34
N MET A 121 -13.05 -13.42 7.61
CA MET A 121 -14.31 -13.29 8.36
C MET A 121 -14.74 -11.83 8.52
N SER A 122 -13.80 -10.90 8.63
CA SER A 122 -14.10 -9.46 8.67
C SER A 122 -14.71 -8.97 7.36
N TRP A 123 -14.17 -9.40 6.21
CA TRP A 123 -14.75 -9.13 4.88
C TRP A 123 -16.12 -9.79 4.70
N LEU A 124 -16.24 -11.07 5.06
CA LEU A 124 -17.50 -11.82 4.94
C LEU A 124 -18.61 -11.19 5.78
N ARG A 125 -18.32 -10.74 7.01
CA ARG A 125 -19.28 -10.04 7.86
C ARG A 125 -19.81 -8.76 7.21
N LEU A 126 -18.95 -7.98 6.58
CA LEU A 126 -19.38 -6.76 5.88
C LEU A 126 -20.29 -7.09 4.69
N TRP A 127 -19.94 -8.13 3.92
CA TRP A 127 -20.79 -8.57 2.83
C TRP A 127 -22.15 -9.10 3.33
N LEU A 128 -22.16 -9.85 4.43
CA LEU A 128 -23.38 -10.36 5.07
C LEU A 128 -24.27 -9.25 5.65
N GLN A 129 -23.70 -8.12 6.06
CA GLN A 129 -24.46 -6.94 6.49
C GLN A 129 -25.30 -6.35 5.33
N ILE A 130 -24.85 -6.52 4.08
CA ILE A 130 -25.63 -6.15 2.89
C ILE A 130 -26.68 -7.22 2.63
N SER A 131 -26.24 -8.45 2.30
CA SER A 131 -27.08 -9.65 2.29
C SER A 131 -26.25 -10.94 2.13
N PRO A 132 -26.79 -12.13 2.47
CA PRO A 132 -26.14 -13.41 2.18
C PRO A 132 -25.90 -13.65 0.69
N GLU A 133 -26.83 -13.26 -0.17
CA GLU A 133 -26.70 -13.40 -1.63
C GLU A 133 -25.57 -12.51 -2.16
N PHE A 134 -25.44 -11.29 -1.64
CA PHE A 134 -24.35 -10.39 -1.98
C PHE A 134 -22.99 -10.97 -1.59
N ALA A 135 -22.89 -11.57 -0.40
CA ALA A 135 -21.67 -12.25 0.04
C ALA A 135 -21.27 -13.41 -0.88
N VAL A 136 -22.25 -14.19 -1.34
CA VAL A 136 -22.02 -15.26 -2.32
C VAL A 136 -21.53 -14.70 -3.65
N GLU A 137 -22.16 -13.64 -4.16
CA GLU A 137 -21.72 -12.99 -5.40
C GLU A 137 -20.28 -12.49 -5.29
N ARG A 138 -19.93 -11.80 -4.20
CA ARG A 138 -18.56 -11.31 -3.97
C ARG A 138 -17.54 -12.43 -3.85
N LEU A 139 -17.91 -13.54 -3.18
CA LEU A 139 -17.03 -14.71 -3.11
C LEU A 139 -16.80 -15.30 -4.51
N LEU A 140 -17.86 -15.46 -5.31
CA LEU A 140 -17.78 -16.11 -6.62
C LEU A 140 -17.07 -15.26 -7.69
N GLU A 141 -16.89 -13.97 -7.44
CA GLU A 141 -16.03 -13.09 -8.25
C GLU A 141 -14.54 -13.31 -8.00
N LEU A 142 -14.17 -13.99 -6.90
CA LEU A 142 -12.78 -14.32 -6.61
C LEU A 142 -12.29 -15.46 -7.49
N GLU A 143 -10.98 -15.56 -7.63
CA GLU A 143 -10.37 -16.70 -8.31
C GLU A 143 -10.64 -17.98 -7.53
N GLU A 144 -10.85 -19.07 -8.27
CA GLU A 144 -11.20 -20.37 -7.71
C GLU A 144 -10.19 -20.84 -6.65
N GLU A 145 -8.89 -20.67 -6.90
CA GLU A 145 -7.82 -21.01 -5.96
C GLU A 145 -7.98 -20.26 -4.63
N THR A 146 -8.35 -18.98 -4.68
CA THR A 146 -8.59 -18.16 -3.48
C THR A 146 -9.82 -18.68 -2.72
N ILE A 147 -10.92 -18.94 -3.42
CA ILE A 147 -12.16 -19.48 -2.82
C ILE A 147 -11.86 -20.80 -2.10
N VAL A 148 -11.15 -21.71 -2.75
CA VAL A 148 -10.86 -23.03 -2.22
C VAL A 148 -9.88 -22.96 -1.03
N LEU A 149 -8.87 -22.08 -1.08
CA LEU A 149 -7.96 -21.83 0.05
C LEU A 149 -8.69 -21.26 1.28
N VAL A 150 -9.64 -20.35 1.05
CA VAL A 150 -10.52 -19.79 2.09
C VAL A 150 -11.40 -20.88 2.69
N PHE A 151 -12.10 -21.66 1.85
CA PHE A 151 -13.03 -22.69 2.33
C PHE A 151 -12.30 -23.79 3.10
N SER A 152 -11.12 -24.21 2.65
CA SER A 152 -10.30 -25.18 3.39
C SER A 152 -9.72 -24.62 4.70
N LYS A 153 -9.62 -23.29 4.84
CA LYS A 153 -9.24 -22.61 6.09
C LYS A 153 -10.39 -22.53 7.08
N ILE A 154 -11.61 -22.33 6.60
CA ILE A 154 -12.83 -22.19 7.43
C ILE A 154 -13.36 -23.56 7.85
N PHE A 155 -13.40 -24.49 6.91
CA PHE A 155 -14.04 -25.78 7.06
C PHE A 155 -13.04 -26.93 7.07
N GLU A 156 -13.40 -27.95 7.82
CA GLU A 156 -13.03 -29.32 7.55
C GLU A 156 -14.18 -29.98 6.78
N ILE A 157 -13.88 -30.51 5.60
CA ILE A 157 -14.87 -30.96 4.62
C ILE A 157 -14.62 -32.44 4.34
N ILE A 158 -15.66 -33.26 4.53
CA ILE A 158 -15.60 -34.69 4.23
C ILE A 158 -16.71 -35.05 3.23
N PRO A 159 -16.36 -35.55 2.03
CA PRO A 159 -17.34 -36.03 1.07
C PRO A 159 -18.08 -37.27 1.57
N GLU A 160 -19.37 -37.35 1.27
CA GLU A 160 -20.19 -38.52 1.50
C GLU A 160 -19.64 -39.72 0.69
N GLY A 161 -19.55 -40.89 1.31
CA GLY A 161 -19.04 -42.11 0.68
C GLY A 161 -17.54 -42.37 0.89
N VAL A 162 -16.80 -41.44 1.49
CA VAL A 162 -15.45 -41.71 2.00
C VAL A 162 -15.57 -42.55 3.28
N THR A 163 -14.81 -43.64 3.40
CA THR A 163 -14.95 -44.72 4.42
C THR A 163 -14.71 -44.30 5.88
N GLN A 164 -14.59 -43.00 6.17
CA GLN A 164 -14.21 -42.45 7.48
C GLN A 164 -15.32 -41.71 8.21
N VAL A 165 -16.56 -41.65 7.68
CA VAL A 165 -17.67 -40.98 8.38
C VAL A 165 -18.09 -41.80 9.60
N THR A 166 -17.76 -41.31 10.80
CA THR A 166 -18.18 -41.90 12.08
C THR A 166 -19.62 -41.47 12.44
N GLU A 167 -20.29 -42.20 13.33
CA GLU A 167 -21.64 -41.81 13.79
C GLU A 167 -21.62 -40.44 14.50
N GLU A 168 -20.55 -40.14 15.26
CA GLU A 168 -20.36 -38.82 15.89
C GLU A 168 -20.30 -37.68 14.87
N MET A 169 -19.72 -37.92 13.69
CA MET A 169 -19.72 -36.94 12.60
C MET A 169 -21.12 -36.72 12.04
N ARG A 170 -21.92 -37.79 11.86
CA ARG A 170 -23.30 -37.65 11.37
C ARG A 170 -24.18 -36.84 12.31
N GLU A 171 -23.93 -36.92 13.61
CA GLU A 171 -24.73 -36.23 14.62
C GLU A 171 -24.29 -34.77 14.83
N ASN A 172 -22.99 -34.49 14.76
CA ASN A 172 -22.43 -33.19 15.15
C ASN A 172 -22.01 -32.30 13.99
N TRP A 173 -21.84 -32.85 12.78
CA TRP A 173 -21.38 -32.06 11.63
C TRP A 173 -22.57 -31.55 10.81
N TRP A 174 -22.36 -30.40 10.19
CA TRP A 174 -23.35 -29.82 9.32
C TRP A 174 -23.37 -30.54 7.97
N VAL A 175 -24.50 -31.16 7.66
CA VAL A 175 -24.74 -31.80 6.36
C VAL A 175 -25.21 -30.75 5.36
N THR A 176 -24.56 -30.70 4.20
CA THR A 176 -24.96 -29.79 3.12
C THR A 176 -26.35 -30.12 2.55
N GLU A 177 -26.98 -29.16 1.89
CA GLU A 177 -28.36 -29.33 1.37
C GLU A 177 -28.47 -30.46 0.33
N ASP A 178 -27.41 -30.67 -0.46
CA ASP A 178 -27.30 -31.78 -1.41
C ASP A 178 -26.92 -33.12 -0.79
N LYS A 179 -26.68 -33.16 0.53
CA LYS A 179 -26.25 -34.29 1.36
C LYS A 179 -24.90 -34.90 0.99
N LYS A 180 -24.13 -34.24 0.11
CA LYS A 180 -22.86 -34.78 -0.39
C LYS A 180 -21.66 -34.49 0.48
N PHE A 181 -21.75 -33.54 1.41
CA PHE A 181 -20.62 -33.15 2.24
C PHE A 181 -21.04 -32.98 3.71
N PHE A 182 -20.12 -33.38 4.58
CA PHE A 182 -20.15 -33.05 6.01
C PHE A 182 -19.16 -31.91 6.24
N LEU A 183 -19.64 -30.83 6.85
CA LEU A 183 -18.88 -29.63 7.15
C LEU A 183 -18.71 -29.50 8.67
N ARG A 184 -17.47 -29.31 9.12
CA ARG A 184 -17.15 -28.85 10.48
C ARG A 184 -16.40 -27.54 10.39
N LEU A 185 -16.83 -26.53 11.13
CA LEU A 185 -16.05 -25.31 11.27
C LEU A 185 -14.78 -25.62 12.07
N ARG A 186 -13.64 -25.12 11.60
CA ARG A 186 -12.38 -25.23 12.33
C ARG A 186 -12.34 -24.31 13.56
N ASP A 187 -13.13 -23.25 13.54
CA ASP A 187 -13.38 -22.38 14.69
C ASP A 187 -14.47 -22.98 15.57
N GLU A 188 -14.20 -23.10 16.86
CA GLU A 188 -15.13 -23.68 17.84
C GLU A 188 -16.18 -22.66 18.32
N ASN A 189 -16.07 -21.39 17.95
CA ASN A 189 -17.00 -20.35 18.36
C ASN A 189 -18.41 -20.56 17.75
N PRO A 190 -19.47 -20.76 18.55
CA PRO A 190 -20.84 -20.92 18.04
C PRO A 190 -21.37 -19.71 17.27
N GLU A 191 -20.94 -18.49 17.61
CA GLU A 191 -21.37 -17.28 16.91
C GLU A 191 -20.91 -17.27 15.44
N THR A 192 -19.74 -17.86 15.17
CA THR A 192 -19.22 -18.02 13.82
C THR A 192 -20.15 -18.90 12.98
N PHE A 193 -20.68 -19.99 13.57
CA PHE A 193 -21.62 -20.87 12.87
C PHE A 193 -22.88 -20.13 12.44
N GLU A 194 -23.48 -19.35 13.33
CA GLU A 194 -24.67 -18.55 13.03
C GLU A 194 -24.40 -17.49 11.94
N GLN A 195 -23.18 -16.98 11.84
CA GLN A 195 -22.79 -16.03 10.78
C GLN A 195 -22.56 -16.72 9.43
N ILE A 196 -21.92 -17.89 9.41
CA ILE A 196 -21.54 -18.58 8.17
C ILE A 196 -22.69 -19.39 7.59
N LYS A 197 -23.61 -19.89 8.42
CA LYS A 197 -24.73 -20.71 7.95
C LYS A 197 -25.58 -20.01 6.87
N PRO A 198 -26.05 -18.76 7.05
CA PRO A 198 -26.79 -18.04 6.01
C PRO A 198 -26.03 -17.91 4.68
N PHE A 199 -24.71 -17.77 4.74
CA PHE A 199 -23.86 -17.66 3.56
C PHE A 199 -23.81 -18.95 2.74
N VAL A 200 -23.61 -20.11 3.37
CA VAL A 200 -23.59 -21.39 2.64
C VAL A 200 -25.00 -21.74 2.15
N ASP A 201 -26.03 -21.47 2.94
CA ASP A 201 -27.42 -21.66 2.50
C ASP A 201 -27.69 -20.80 1.25
N ALA A 202 -27.20 -19.56 1.21
CA ALA A 202 -27.27 -18.70 0.04
C ALA A 202 -26.44 -19.23 -1.15
N LEU A 203 -25.28 -19.83 -0.90
CA LEU A 203 -24.43 -20.43 -1.94
C LEU A 203 -25.16 -21.59 -2.66
N TYR A 204 -25.82 -22.46 -1.90
CA TYR A 204 -26.63 -23.54 -2.45
C TYR A 204 -27.86 -23.02 -3.20
N LYS A 205 -28.55 -22.00 -2.66
CA LYS A 205 -29.68 -21.35 -3.33
C LYS A 205 -29.29 -20.69 -4.65
N ASN A 206 -28.10 -20.09 -4.72
CA ASN A 206 -27.60 -19.46 -5.94
C ASN A 206 -27.34 -20.51 -7.03
N ASN A 207 -26.52 -21.54 -6.73
CA ASN A 207 -26.25 -22.62 -7.67
C ASN A 207 -25.72 -23.87 -6.95
N VAL A 208 -26.58 -24.87 -6.75
CA VAL A 208 -26.26 -26.15 -6.09
C VAL A 208 -25.04 -26.85 -6.72
N ARG A 209 -24.89 -26.81 -8.05
CA ARG A 209 -23.77 -27.46 -8.74
C ARG A 209 -22.46 -26.74 -8.45
N LEU A 210 -22.47 -25.41 -8.45
CA LEU A 210 -21.30 -24.59 -8.14
C LEU A 210 -20.88 -24.76 -6.69
N ALA A 211 -21.84 -24.71 -5.75
CA ALA A 211 -21.61 -24.96 -4.33
C ALA A 211 -20.92 -26.32 -4.12
N GLY A 212 -21.49 -27.39 -4.69
CA GLY A 212 -20.90 -28.72 -4.61
C GLY A 212 -19.50 -28.83 -5.23
N SER A 213 -19.23 -28.07 -6.31
CA SER A 213 -17.90 -27.99 -6.93
C SER A 213 -16.87 -27.34 -6.01
N VAL A 214 -17.22 -26.21 -5.39
CA VAL A 214 -16.35 -25.50 -4.44
C VAL A 214 -16.00 -26.41 -3.26
N PHE A 215 -16.98 -27.07 -2.65
CA PHE A 215 -16.73 -27.99 -1.54
C PHE A 215 -15.92 -29.21 -1.96
N ALA A 216 -16.16 -29.78 -3.15
CA ALA A 216 -15.37 -30.89 -3.66
C ALA A 216 -13.89 -30.50 -3.83
N HIS A 217 -13.62 -29.36 -4.46
CA HIS A 217 -12.25 -28.89 -4.66
C HIS A 217 -11.58 -28.55 -3.33
N ALA A 218 -12.30 -27.96 -2.38
CA ALA A 218 -11.76 -27.64 -1.06
C ALA A 218 -11.47 -28.89 -0.22
N ALA A 219 -12.26 -29.96 -0.38
CA ALA A 219 -12.01 -31.25 0.26
C ALA A 219 -10.81 -31.99 -0.35
N MET A 220 -10.55 -31.84 -1.65
CA MET A 220 -9.48 -32.53 -2.37
C MET A 220 -8.16 -31.73 -2.43
N LEU A 221 -8.15 -30.50 -1.92
CA LEU A 221 -7.02 -29.57 -1.98
C LEU A 221 -5.79 -30.12 -1.23
N VAL A 222 -4.66 -30.23 -1.94
CA VAL A 222 -3.35 -30.37 -1.31
C VAL A 222 -2.87 -28.99 -0.88
N ARG A 223 -3.17 -28.63 0.38
CA ARG A 223 -3.03 -27.26 0.88
C ARG A 223 -1.68 -26.61 0.59
N GLN A 224 -0.56 -27.33 0.74
CA GLN A 224 0.76 -26.76 0.55
C GLN A 224 1.01 -26.35 -0.92
N GLU A 225 0.69 -27.22 -1.88
CA GLU A 225 0.85 -26.93 -3.31
C GLU A 225 -0.05 -25.75 -3.73
N SER A 226 -1.30 -25.75 -3.27
CA SER A 226 -2.23 -24.67 -3.58
C SER A 226 -1.86 -23.34 -2.93
N LEU A 227 -1.20 -23.35 -1.78
CA LEU A 227 -0.65 -22.13 -1.17
C LEU A 227 0.52 -21.59 -2.00
N GLU A 228 1.41 -22.45 -2.49
CA GLU A 228 2.52 -22.03 -3.35
C GLU A 228 2.01 -21.42 -4.68
N ASP A 229 1.03 -22.05 -5.31
CA ASP A 229 0.39 -21.50 -6.50
C ASP A 229 -0.34 -20.18 -6.17
N GLY A 230 -1.18 -20.14 -5.13
CA GLY A 230 -1.89 -18.94 -4.71
C GLY A 230 -0.95 -17.75 -4.43
N LEU A 231 0.19 -18.02 -3.79
CA LEU A 231 1.24 -17.01 -3.58
C LEU A 231 1.91 -16.57 -4.88
N ARG A 232 2.13 -17.48 -5.83
CA ARG A 232 2.66 -17.12 -7.15
C ARG A 232 1.70 -16.16 -7.88
N TRP A 233 0.41 -16.46 -7.90
CA TRP A 233 -0.61 -15.63 -8.54
C TRP A 233 -0.78 -14.28 -7.84
N LYS A 234 -0.87 -14.28 -6.51
CA LYS A 234 -0.86 -13.05 -5.70
C LYS A 234 0.36 -12.18 -6.03
N ASN A 235 1.56 -12.77 -6.04
CA ASN A 235 2.79 -12.02 -6.31
C ASN A 235 2.83 -11.48 -7.75
N ALA A 236 2.25 -12.19 -8.73
CA ALA A 236 2.11 -11.68 -10.09
C ALA A 236 1.19 -10.45 -10.14
N ARG A 237 0.00 -10.52 -9.51
CA ARG A 237 -0.93 -9.38 -9.44
C ARG A 237 -0.38 -8.18 -8.65
N LEU A 238 0.38 -8.44 -7.59
CA LEU A 238 1.10 -7.41 -6.87
C LEU A 238 2.21 -6.79 -7.76
N ALA A 239 2.87 -7.60 -8.59
CA ALA A 239 3.85 -7.10 -9.54
C ALA A 239 3.24 -6.14 -10.57
N ASP A 240 2.03 -6.44 -11.05
CA ASP A 240 1.27 -5.55 -11.94
C ASP A 240 0.93 -4.22 -11.26
N GLN A 241 0.82 -4.20 -9.94
CA GLN A 241 0.64 -2.98 -9.13
C GLN A 241 1.95 -2.30 -8.71
N GLY A 242 3.07 -2.72 -9.31
CA GLY A 242 4.39 -2.11 -9.08
C GLY A 242 5.07 -2.55 -7.79
N PHE A 243 4.60 -3.62 -7.14
CA PHE A 243 5.41 -4.33 -6.16
C PHE A 243 6.45 -5.19 -6.87
N VAL A 244 7.51 -5.57 -6.18
CA VAL A 244 8.52 -6.46 -6.74
C VAL A 244 8.68 -7.68 -5.85
N ALA A 245 9.14 -8.78 -6.42
CA ALA A 245 9.49 -9.96 -5.64
C ALA A 245 10.55 -9.59 -4.59
N GLN A 246 10.46 -10.22 -3.41
CA GLN A 246 11.33 -9.89 -2.27
C GLN A 246 12.82 -9.93 -2.62
N GLU A 247 13.26 -10.94 -3.39
CA GLU A 247 14.66 -11.08 -3.81
C GLU A 247 15.12 -9.91 -4.69
N GLN A 248 14.27 -9.48 -5.63
CA GLN A 248 14.52 -8.33 -6.49
C GLN A 248 14.54 -7.03 -5.70
N ALA A 249 13.63 -6.87 -4.72
CA ALA A 249 13.66 -5.74 -3.80
C ALA A 249 14.97 -5.70 -3.01
N LEU A 250 15.38 -6.81 -2.39
CA LEU A 250 16.63 -6.89 -1.62
C LEU A 250 17.85 -6.58 -2.48
N LYS A 251 17.90 -7.07 -3.72
CA LYS A 251 18.95 -6.73 -4.68
C LYS A 251 18.96 -5.23 -5.01
N THR A 252 17.80 -4.60 -5.07
CA THR A 252 17.68 -3.16 -5.35
C THR A 252 18.07 -2.30 -4.14
N LEU A 253 17.77 -2.78 -2.93
CA LEU A 253 18.10 -2.15 -1.64
C LEU A 253 19.52 -2.46 -1.16
N ALA A 254 20.25 -3.35 -1.84
CA ALA A 254 21.63 -3.64 -1.50
C ALA A 254 22.48 -2.36 -1.59
N PRO A 255 23.38 -2.11 -0.61
CA PRO A 255 24.16 -0.89 -0.55
C PRO A 255 25.03 -0.77 -1.80
N LYS A 256 24.99 0.41 -2.42
CA LYS A 256 25.69 0.66 -3.69
C LYS A 256 26.96 1.47 -3.46
N SER A 257 28.05 1.09 -4.12
CA SER A 257 29.27 1.90 -4.10
C SER A 257 29.03 3.26 -4.75
N GLN A 258 29.82 4.28 -4.38
CA GLN A 258 29.73 5.62 -4.97
C GLN A 258 29.89 5.60 -6.51
N LYS A 259 30.72 4.70 -7.04
CA LYS A 259 30.88 4.51 -8.50
C LYS A 259 29.59 3.99 -9.14
N ALA A 260 28.94 3.00 -8.51
CA ALA A 260 27.66 2.48 -8.98
C ALA A 260 26.54 3.53 -8.91
N LEU A 261 26.51 4.35 -7.86
CA LEU A 261 25.59 5.48 -7.74
C LEU A 261 25.78 6.50 -8.88
N LYS A 262 27.03 6.86 -9.21
CA LYS A 262 27.33 7.75 -10.36
C LYS A 262 26.84 7.16 -11.68
N GLN A 263 26.99 5.85 -11.88
CA GLN A 263 26.49 5.18 -13.08
C GLN A 263 24.95 5.22 -13.15
N ILE A 264 24.26 5.01 -12.02
CA ILE A 264 22.79 5.10 -11.95
C ILE A 264 22.30 6.49 -12.35
N ILE A 265 22.98 7.56 -11.94
CA ILE A 265 22.63 8.93 -12.37
C ILE A 265 22.71 9.03 -13.90
N LEU A 266 23.82 8.59 -14.49
CA LEU A 266 24.04 8.69 -15.94
C LEU A 266 22.99 7.88 -16.71
N ASP A 267 22.63 6.70 -16.20
CA ASP A 267 21.62 5.85 -16.83
C ASP A 267 20.22 6.45 -16.67
N ALA A 268 19.90 7.04 -15.52
CA ALA A 268 18.63 7.73 -15.27
C ALA A 268 18.49 8.98 -16.15
N GLN A 269 19.56 9.77 -16.30
CA GLN A 269 19.58 10.94 -17.20
C GLN A 269 19.32 10.54 -18.65
N LYS A 270 20.02 9.50 -19.14
CA LYS A 270 19.79 8.97 -20.50
C LYS A 270 18.36 8.44 -20.69
N LEU A 271 17.78 7.82 -19.66
CA LEU A 271 16.41 7.34 -19.72
C LEU A 271 15.42 8.50 -19.80
N GLU A 272 15.65 9.55 -19.00
CA GLU A 272 14.82 10.75 -19.00
C GLU A 272 14.93 11.52 -20.32
N GLU A 273 16.13 11.65 -20.89
CA GLU A 273 16.35 12.20 -22.23
C GLU A 273 15.53 11.43 -23.27
N LYS A 274 15.60 10.10 -23.26
CA LYS A 274 14.79 9.25 -24.16
C LYS A 274 13.29 9.42 -23.96
N ARG A 275 12.83 9.60 -22.71
CA ARG A 275 11.42 9.86 -22.39
C ARG A 275 10.98 11.21 -22.93
N VAL A 276 11.75 12.26 -22.69
CA VAL A 276 11.48 13.60 -23.21
C VAL A 276 11.48 13.59 -24.74
N GLU A 277 12.40 12.87 -25.38
CA GLU A 277 12.40 12.67 -26.83
C GLU A 277 11.15 11.94 -27.33
N ALA A 278 10.75 10.83 -26.68
CA ALA A 278 9.53 10.10 -27.02
C ALA A 278 8.29 10.98 -26.85
N PHE A 279 8.23 11.72 -25.76
CA PHE A 279 7.15 12.67 -25.47
C PHE A 279 7.09 13.81 -26.48
N ASN A 280 8.24 14.37 -26.87
CA ASN A 280 8.31 15.40 -27.89
C ASN A 280 7.93 14.87 -29.29
N LYS A 281 8.23 13.60 -29.59
CA LYS A 281 7.76 12.92 -30.82
C LYS A 281 6.24 12.74 -30.84
N LEU A 282 5.61 12.57 -29.68
CA LEU A 282 4.14 12.45 -29.54
C LEU A 282 3.41 13.81 -29.58
N LYS A 283 4.13 14.93 -29.45
CA LYS A 283 3.53 16.27 -29.26
C LYS A 283 2.97 16.98 -30.50
N ASN A 284 2.88 16.33 -31.67
CA ASN A 284 2.17 16.86 -32.85
C ASN A 284 1.07 15.87 -33.30
N PRO A 285 -0.25 16.19 -33.31
CA PRO A 285 -0.96 17.36 -32.81
C PRO A 285 -1.70 17.11 -31.47
N ILE A 286 -1.44 18.01 -30.53
CA ILE A 286 -2.23 18.51 -29.41
C ILE A 286 -3.72 18.06 -29.40
N VAL A 287 -4.06 17.06 -28.57
CA VAL A 287 -5.20 16.90 -27.61
C VAL A 287 -5.30 15.40 -27.27
N SER A 288 -4.51 14.85 -26.34
CA SER A 288 -4.76 13.47 -25.81
C SER A 288 -3.77 12.93 -24.75
N LEU A 289 -2.78 13.66 -24.26
CA LEU A 289 -1.82 13.07 -23.29
C LEU A 289 -2.30 13.05 -21.83
N ALA A 290 -3.52 13.55 -21.55
CA ALA A 290 -4.21 13.28 -20.28
C ALA A 290 -5.03 11.97 -20.33
N THR A 291 -5.03 11.28 -21.48
CA THR A 291 -5.88 10.10 -21.76
C THR A 291 -5.10 8.86 -22.23
N GLU A 292 -3.77 8.94 -22.33
CA GLU A 292 -2.92 7.77 -22.69
C GLU A 292 -2.34 7.03 -21.46
N SER A 293 -2.89 7.21 -20.26
CA SER A 293 -2.92 6.04 -19.38
C SER A 293 -3.81 5.05 -20.12
N ALA A 294 -3.22 4.01 -20.72
CA ALA A 294 -3.96 2.95 -21.40
C ALA A 294 -5.18 2.65 -20.54
N ILE A 295 -6.37 2.95 -21.08
CA ILE A 295 -7.62 2.76 -20.36
C ILE A 295 -7.57 1.31 -19.89
N ASP A 296 -7.64 1.12 -18.57
CA ASP A 296 -7.51 -0.21 -17.99
C ASP A 296 -8.59 -1.09 -18.62
N PRO A 297 -8.22 -2.10 -19.44
CA PRO A 297 -9.21 -2.91 -20.14
C PRO A 297 -10.15 -3.59 -19.15
N GLU A 298 -9.67 -3.89 -17.94
CA GLU A 298 -10.49 -4.47 -16.87
C GLU A 298 -11.57 -3.47 -16.40
N ALA A 299 -11.23 -2.18 -16.27
CA ALA A 299 -12.20 -1.15 -15.92
C ALA A 299 -13.23 -0.93 -17.03
N VAL A 300 -12.82 -1.02 -18.30
CA VAL A 300 -13.76 -0.97 -19.45
C VAL A 300 -14.73 -2.13 -19.39
N ASP A 301 -14.22 -3.35 -19.22
CA ASP A 301 -15.04 -4.56 -19.18
C ASP A 301 -16.01 -4.53 -18.00
N ASN A 302 -15.56 -4.17 -16.80
CA ASN A 302 -16.39 -4.10 -15.60
C ASN A 302 -17.50 -3.04 -15.73
N ILE A 303 -17.19 -1.84 -16.24
CA ILE A 303 -18.19 -0.77 -16.41
C ILE A 303 -19.17 -1.12 -17.54
N THR A 304 -18.68 -1.71 -18.63
CA THR A 304 -19.51 -2.17 -19.74
C THR A 304 -20.46 -3.26 -19.30
N GLU A 305 -19.98 -4.26 -18.55
CA GLU A 305 -20.79 -5.33 -17.99
C GLU A 305 -21.83 -4.79 -16.99
N PHE A 306 -21.43 -3.85 -16.13
CA PHE A 306 -22.33 -3.19 -15.19
C PHE A 306 -23.48 -2.49 -15.93
N LEU A 307 -23.17 -1.64 -16.91
CA LEU A 307 -24.17 -0.93 -17.71
C LEU A 307 -25.05 -1.94 -18.46
N SER A 308 -24.47 -2.95 -19.09
CA SER A 308 -25.23 -3.96 -19.86
C SER A 308 -26.23 -4.78 -19.02
N LYS A 309 -26.09 -4.81 -17.69
CA LYS A 309 -27.03 -5.51 -16.78
C LYS A 309 -28.20 -4.63 -16.33
N LEU A 310 -28.11 -3.31 -16.51
CA LEU A 310 -29.16 -2.36 -16.13
C LEU A 310 -30.27 -2.35 -17.18
N ASP A 311 -31.46 -1.93 -16.75
CA ASP A 311 -32.50 -1.57 -17.72
C ASP A 311 -32.10 -0.27 -18.45
N CYS A 312 -32.75 -0.04 -19.59
CA CYS A 312 -32.41 1.09 -20.46
C CYS A 312 -32.53 2.45 -19.75
N GLU A 313 -33.60 2.65 -18.98
CA GLU A 313 -33.86 3.90 -18.26
C GLU A 313 -32.82 4.16 -17.18
N GLU A 314 -32.49 3.15 -16.37
CA GLU A 314 -31.50 3.24 -15.30
C GLU A 314 -30.08 3.41 -15.85
N GLY A 315 -29.77 2.65 -16.89
CA GLY A 315 -28.50 2.73 -17.61
C GLY A 315 -28.21 4.11 -18.17
N VAL A 316 -29.17 4.68 -18.90
CA VAL A 316 -29.10 6.05 -19.41
C VAL A 316 -29.01 7.05 -18.26
N ARG A 317 -29.77 6.86 -17.19
CA ARG A 317 -29.69 7.74 -16.00
C ARG A 317 -28.29 7.76 -15.39
N TYR A 318 -27.63 6.61 -15.23
CA TYR A 318 -26.26 6.55 -14.73
C TYR A 318 -25.26 7.21 -15.70
N MET A 319 -25.41 6.98 -17.01
CA MET A 319 -24.59 7.66 -18.02
C MET A 319 -24.80 9.18 -18.01
N GLN A 320 -26.03 9.66 -17.81
CA GLN A 320 -26.35 11.09 -17.70
C GLN A 320 -25.77 11.69 -16.42
N LEU A 321 -25.86 11.01 -15.28
CA LEU A 321 -25.22 11.45 -14.04
C LEU A 321 -23.70 11.54 -14.19
N ALA A 322 -23.11 10.57 -14.89
CA ALA A 322 -21.68 10.51 -15.12
C ALA A 322 -21.19 11.53 -16.14
N LEU A 323 -21.77 11.59 -17.34
CA LEU A 323 -21.28 12.40 -18.46
C LEU A 323 -21.96 13.76 -18.57
N GLY A 324 -23.20 13.88 -18.11
CA GLY A 324 -24.10 14.99 -18.40
C GLY A 324 -24.87 14.77 -19.70
N GLU A 325 -26.09 15.34 -19.76
CA GLU A 325 -27.01 15.17 -20.90
C GLU A 325 -26.41 15.63 -22.23
N GLY A 326 -25.68 16.76 -22.23
CA GLY A 326 -25.09 17.33 -23.44
C GLY A 326 -24.02 16.42 -24.08
N THR A 327 -23.16 15.81 -23.27
CA THR A 327 -22.14 14.86 -23.77
C THR A 327 -22.80 13.59 -24.27
N LEU A 328 -23.82 13.09 -23.59
CA LEU A 328 -24.54 11.89 -24.03
C LEU A 328 -25.27 12.12 -25.37
N LYS A 329 -25.91 13.29 -25.54
CA LYS A 329 -26.52 13.69 -26.83
C LYS A 329 -25.48 13.79 -27.96
N GLN A 330 -24.28 14.30 -27.66
CA GLN A 330 -23.19 14.33 -28.65
C GLN A 330 -22.77 12.94 -29.10
N LEU A 331 -22.68 11.98 -28.17
CA LEU A 331 -22.36 10.56 -28.48
C LEU A 331 -23.41 9.93 -29.40
N THR A 332 -24.70 10.24 -29.20
CA THR A 332 -25.76 9.75 -30.10
C THR A 332 -25.78 10.39 -31.49
N GLY A 333 -25.01 11.47 -31.71
CA GLY A 333 -25.01 12.22 -32.98
C GLY A 333 -26.30 13.01 -33.28
N SER A 334 -27.24 13.09 -32.35
CA SER A 334 -28.52 13.78 -32.53
C SER A 334 -28.99 14.48 -31.26
N GLU A 335 -29.28 15.78 -31.34
CA GLU A 335 -29.82 16.54 -30.21
C GLU A 335 -31.27 16.18 -29.86
N ASN A 336 -32.00 15.56 -30.81
CA ASN A 336 -33.45 15.34 -30.73
C ASN A 336 -33.86 13.90 -30.39
N ILE A 337 -32.91 12.94 -30.36
CA ILE A 337 -33.21 11.54 -30.09
C ILE A 337 -32.86 11.25 -28.62
N SER A 338 -33.76 10.56 -27.90
CA SER A 338 -33.49 10.12 -26.53
C SER A 338 -32.33 9.11 -26.54
N PRO A 339 -31.31 9.24 -25.65
CA PRO A 339 -30.24 8.25 -25.53
C PRO A 339 -30.72 6.82 -25.27
N GLU A 340 -31.93 6.66 -24.74
CA GLU A 340 -32.58 5.36 -24.52
C GLU A 340 -32.70 4.52 -25.80
N TYR A 341 -32.85 5.16 -26.96
CA TYR A 341 -32.93 4.45 -28.25
C TYR A 341 -31.63 3.77 -28.65
N PHE A 342 -30.50 4.20 -28.08
CA PHE A 342 -29.16 3.67 -28.38
C PHE A 342 -28.63 2.74 -27.29
N TYR A 343 -29.37 2.52 -26.19
CA TYR A 343 -28.85 1.75 -25.07
C TYR A 343 -28.64 0.26 -25.39
N GLU A 344 -29.37 -0.28 -26.36
CA GLU A 344 -29.15 -1.65 -26.86
C GLU A 344 -27.91 -1.75 -27.78
N ASP A 345 -27.36 -0.62 -28.23
CA ASP A 345 -26.17 -0.57 -29.05
C ASP A 345 -24.90 -0.68 -28.19
N ARG A 346 -24.16 -1.76 -28.39
CA ARG A 346 -22.92 -2.04 -27.66
C ARG A 346 -21.85 -0.99 -27.93
N ASP A 347 -21.80 -0.42 -29.13
CA ASP A 347 -20.82 0.60 -29.48
C ASP A 347 -21.08 1.89 -28.68
N PHE A 348 -22.35 2.23 -28.47
CA PHE A 348 -22.75 3.36 -27.63
C PHE A 348 -22.38 3.15 -26.15
N ILE A 349 -22.58 1.94 -25.60
CA ILE A 349 -22.16 1.61 -24.23
C ILE A 349 -20.63 1.71 -24.10
N ASN A 350 -19.89 1.17 -25.06
CA ASN A 350 -18.43 1.18 -25.05
C ASN A 350 -17.89 2.62 -25.11
N GLU A 351 -18.37 3.44 -26.05
CA GLU A 351 -17.94 4.84 -26.19
C GLU A 351 -18.30 5.66 -24.94
N SER A 352 -19.49 5.45 -24.39
CA SER A 352 -19.89 6.07 -23.12
C SER A 352 -18.98 5.64 -21.98
N THR A 353 -18.60 4.36 -21.92
CA THR A 353 -17.70 3.80 -20.89
C THR A 353 -16.33 4.44 -20.95
N GLU A 354 -15.73 4.58 -22.13
CA GLU A 354 -14.43 5.25 -22.29
C GLU A 354 -14.47 6.70 -21.79
N LYS A 355 -15.54 7.45 -22.12
CA LYS A 355 -15.74 8.82 -21.62
C LYS A 355 -15.94 8.89 -20.11
N ILE A 356 -16.64 7.92 -19.53
CA ILE A 356 -16.86 7.82 -18.08
C ILE A 356 -15.51 7.59 -17.39
N ILE A 357 -14.68 6.68 -17.90
CA ILE A 357 -13.36 6.39 -17.33
C ILE A 357 -12.46 7.61 -17.42
N GLU A 358 -12.40 8.28 -18.58
CA GLU A 358 -11.64 9.52 -18.75
C GLU A 358 -12.05 10.59 -17.71
N LYS A 359 -13.36 10.76 -17.48
CA LYS A 359 -13.87 11.72 -16.49
C LYS A 359 -13.53 11.29 -15.05
N CYS A 360 -13.65 10.01 -14.73
CA CYS A 360 -13.28 9.46 -13.42
C CYS A 360 -11.80 9.66 -13.12
N GLN A 361 -10.91 9.35 -14.07
CA GLN A 361 -9.48 9.56 -13.93
C GLN A 361 -9.16 11.04 -13.68
N LYS A 362 -9.78 11.96 -14.42
CA LYS A 362 -9.63 13.41 -14.18
C LYS A 362 -10.09 13.82 -12.78
N LEU A 363 -11.20 13.26 -12.29
CA LEU A 363 -11.71 13.54 -10.94
C LEU A 363 -10.78 12.99 -9.85
N LEU A 364 -10.30 11.75 -10.00
CA LEU A 364 -9.36 11.14 -9.06
C LEU A 364 -8.07 11.95 -8.97
N VAL A 365 -7.47 12.29 -10.12
CA VAL A 365 -6.28 13.12 -10.21
C VAL A 365 -6.51 14.51 -9.58
N ARG A 366 -7.66 15.13 -9.87
CA ARG A 366 -8.01 16.42 -9.26
C ARG A 366 -8.17 16.33 -7.75
N SER A 367 -8.81 15.27 -7.26
CA SER A 367 -9.01 15.05 -5.83
C SER A 367 -7.66 14.99 -5.11
N GLU A 368 -6.72 14.20 -5.66
CA GLU A 368 -5.37 14.08 -5.14
C GLU A 368 -4.62 15.42 -5.08
N PHE A 369 -4.75 16.27 -6.11
CA PHE A 369 -4.10 17.57 -6.11
C PHE A 369 -4.72 18.56 -5.11
N VAL A 370 -6.05 18.55 -4.94
CA VAL A 370 -6.73 19.40 -3.95
C VAL A 370 -6.23 19.05 -2.55
N TYR A 371 -6.11 17.76 -2.23
CA TYR A 371 -5.52 17.32 -0.95
C TYR A 371 -4.08 17.82 -0.79
N SER A 372 -3.23 17.65 -1.81
CA SER A 372 -1.82 18.07 -1.73
C SER A 372 -1.62 19.56 -1.43
N ARG A 373 -2.54 20.43 -1.86
CA ARG A 373 -2.50 21.88 -1.61
C ARG A 373 -2.96 22.27 -0.21
N SER A 374 -3.74 21.41 0.45
CA SER A 374 -4.30 21.66 1.79
C SER A 374 -3.34 21.31 2.93
N VAL A 375 -2.22 20.64 2.64
CA VAL A 375 -1.19 20.24 3.62
C VAL A 375 -0.43 21.48 4.10
N ASN A 376 -0.95 22.09 5.17
CA ASN A 376 -0.59 23.42 5.67
C ASN A 376 0.80 23.55 6.32
N LYS A 377 1.61 22.49 6.41
CA LYS A 377 2.98 22.56 6.96
C LYS A 377 3.93 21.59 6.27
N MET A 378 4.56 22.07 5.19
CA MET A 378 5.73 21.40 4.61
C MET A 378 6.95 21.71 5.47
N ASN A 379 7.36 20.73 6.27
CA ASN A 379 8.46 20.88 7.21
C ASN A 379 9.80 20.54 6.56
N LEU A 380 9.81 19.60 5.62
CA LEU A 380 11.02 19.12 4.98
C LEU A 380 11.31 19.84 3.66
N LEU A 381 12.59 19.95 3.29
CA LEU A 381 13.00 20.55 2.02
C LEU A 381 12.44 19.77 0.83
N ILE A 382 12.45 18.43 0.90
CA ILE A 382 11.92 17.58 -0.16
C ILE A 382 10.43 17.83 -0.44
N GLU A 383 9.64 18.10 0.61
CA GLU A 383 8.20 18.38 0.48
C GLU A 383 7.97 19.69 -0.27
N LYS A 384 8.74 20.72 0.08
CA LYS A 384 8.71 22.03 -0.60
C LYS A 384 9.14 21.91 -2.06
N VAL A 385 10.22 21.17 -2.34
CA VAL A 385 10.68 20.91 -3.70
C VAL A 385 9.60 20.20 -4.53
N PHE A 386 8.96 19.18 -3.95
CA PHE A 386 7.93 18.43 -4.64
C PHE A 386 6.68 19.27 -4.94
N ALA A 387 6.28 20.12 -3.99
CA ALA A 387 5.20 21.07 -4.17
C ALA A 387 5.52 22.10 -5.26
N GLU A 388 6.73 22.63 -5.29
CA GLU A 388 7.18 23.57 -6.32
C GLU A 388 7.15 22.91 -7.72
N ILE A 389 7.65 21.68 -7.84
CA ILE A 389 7.58 20.93 -9.11
C ILE A 389 6.13 20.68 -9.52
N THR A 390 5.28 20.25 -8.59
CA THR A 390 3.86 19.93 -8.86
C THR A 390 3.05 21.16 -9.22
N ASN A 391 3.33 22.32 -8.61
CA ASN A 391 2.68 23.58 -8.93
C ASN A 391 3.09 24.10 -10.31
N ASN A 392 4.35 23.90 -10.70
CA ASN A 392 4.86 24.31 -12.00
C ASN A 392 4.43 23.35 -13.13
N ASP A 393 4.41 22.05 -12.86
CA ASP A 393 4.03 20.99 -13.80
C ASP A 393 3.30 19.85 -13.06
N PRO A 394 1.96 19.86 -13.02
CA PRO A 394 1.17 18.83 -12.34
C PRO A 394 1.38 17.43 -12.90
N MET A 395 1.60 17.30 -14.21
CA MET A 395 1.84 16.00 -14.85
C MET A 395 3.15 15.40 -14.37
N LYS A 396 4.21 16.23 -14.31
CA LYS A 396 5.48 15.82 -13.75
C LYS A 396 5.36 15.48 -12.26
N GLY A 397 4.58 16.25 -11.49
CA GLY A 397 4.25 15.93 -10.10
C GLY A 397 3.65 14.53 -9.93
N SER A 398 2.64 14.20 -10.75
CA SER A 398 2.00 12.87 -10.74
C SER A 398 2.99 11.74 -11.02
N LEU A 399 3.80 11.87 -12.10
CA LEU A 399 4.82 10.89 -12.46
C LEU A 399 5.85 10.69 -11.32
N LEU A 400 6.24 11.78 -10.66
CA LEU A 400 7.16 11.70 -9.54
C LEU A 400 6.55 10.96 -8.34
N LYS A 401 5.25 11.12 -8.09
CA LYS A 401 4.56 10.40 -7.01
C LYS A 401 4.53 8.91 -7.29
N GLU A 402 4.23 8.53 -8.52
CA GLU A 402 4.26 7.14 -8.95
C GLU A 402 5.64 6.50 -8.72
N ARG A 403 6.71 7.22 -9.09
CA ARG A 403 8.09 6.77 -8.83
C ARG A 403 8.40 6.64 -7.34
N VAL A 404 7.96 7.58 -6.51
CA VAL A 404 8.12 7.50 -5.04
C VAL A 404 7.31 6.33 -4.46
N ALA A 405 6.09 6.12 -4.93
CA ALA A 405 5.26 4.97 -4.55
C ALA A 405 5.94 3.65 -4.93
N HIS A 406 6.54 3.56 -6.12
CA HIS A 406 7.29 2.38 -6.54
C HIS A 406 8.50 2.11 -5.64
N ILE A 407 9.28 3.14 -5.28
CA ILE A 407 10.39 3.01 -4.31
C ILE A 407 9.87 2.52 -2.96
N SER A 408 8.73 3.04 -2.49
CA SER A 408 8.08 2.59 -1.26
C SER A 408 7.65 1.12 -1.34
N ASN A 409 7.11 0.69 -2.48
CA ASN A 409 6.73 -0.71 -2.70
C ASN A 409 7.97 -1.62 -2.71
N ILE A 410 9.09 -1.20 -3.31
CA ILE A 410 10.37 -1.92 -3.25
C ILE A 410 10.83 -2.06 -1.80
N LEU A 411 10.80 -0.97 -1.03
CA LEU A 411 11.19 -0.99 0.39
C LEU A 411 10.31 -1.95 1.20
N LEU A 412 8.99 -1.90 0.96
CA LEU A 412 8.02 -2.77 1.60
C LEU A 412 8.28 -4.24 1.28
N SER A 413 8.34 -4.60 -0.01
CA SER A 413 8.60 -5.97 -0.48
C SER A 413 9.92 -6.53 0.04
N GLY A 414 10.95 -5.69 0.11
CA GLY A 414 12.26 -6.11 0.58
C GLY A 414 12.29 -6.32 2.08
N VAL A 415 11.83 -5.31 2.83
CA VAL A 415 12.21 -5.13 4.24
C VAL A 415 11.05 -5.34 5.21
N MET A 416 9.80 -5.08 4.82
CA MET A 416 8.66 -5.26 5.72
C MET A 416 8.18 -6.71 5.72
N HIS A 417 7.45 -7.09 6.77
CA HIS A 417 6.94 -8.46 6.94
C HIS A 417 5.54 -8.68 6.37
N SER A 418 4.79 -7.60 6.14
CA SER A 418 3.40 -7.63 5.68
C SER A 418 3.07 -6.35 4.89
N ILE A 419 2.16 -6.46 3.93
CA ILE A 419 1.62 -5.34 3.16
C ILE A 419 0.41 -4.72 3.90
N SER A 420 0.61 -4.33 5.17
CA SER A 420 -0.43 -3.63 5.93
C SER A 420 -0.42 -2.12 5.63
N ASN A 421 -1.54 -1.44 5.90
CA ASN A 421 -1.63 0.01 5.77
C ASN A 421 -0.56 0.73 6.62
N ASP A 422 -0.33 0.25 7.85
CA ASP A 422 0.73 0.76 8.72
C ASP A 422 2.13 0.58 8.12
N SER A 423 2.38 -0.57 7.51
CA SER A 423 3.68 -0.85 6.87
C SER A 423 3.90 0.05 5.66
N LEU A 424 2.83 0.33 4.91
CA LEU A 424 2.83 1.22 3.75
C LEU A 424 3.01 2.69 4.13
N SER A 425 2.29 3.15 5.15
CA SER A 425 2.46 4.49 5.71
C SER A 425 3.89 4.66 6.25
N ARG A 426 4.39 3.67 6.98
CA ARG A 426 5.77 3.65 7.50
C ARG A 426 6.80 3.64 6.37
N SER A 427 6.62 2.82 5.32
CA SER A 427 7.55 2.77 4.19
C SER A 427 7.58 4.10 3.45
N LEU A 428 6.43 4.75 3.24
CA LEU A 428 6.37 6.10 2.66
C LEU A 428 7.05 7.14 3.54
N GLY A 429 6.86 7.07 4.86
CA GLY A 429 7.56 7.94 5.82
C GLY A 429 9.07 7.77 5.77
N ILE A 430 9.56 6.52 5.67
CA ILE A 430 10.98 6.20 5.48
C ILE A 430 11.49 6.77 4.15
N VAL A 431 10.81 6.47 3.03
CA VAL A 431 11.22 6.97 1.72
C VAL A 431 11.28 8.50 1.71
N LYS A 432 10.27 9.18 2.26
CA LYS A 432 10.25 10.64 2.39
C LYS A 432 11.48 11.17 3.12
N GLY A 433 11.77 10.61 4.30
CA GLY A 433 12.91 11.04 5.09
C GLY A 433 14.26 10.78 4.41
N LEU A 434 14.41 9.63 3.76
CA LEU A 434 15.59 9.29 2.98
C LEU A 434 15.81 10.23 1.79
N LEU A 435 14.73 10.58 1.09
CA LEU A 435 14.79 11.56 -0.01
C LEU A 435 15.22 12.93 0.50
N ASN A 436 14.71 13.36 1.66
CA ASN A 436 15.09 14.63 2.26
C ASN A 436 16.56 14.66 2.68
N ILE A 437 17.01 13.66 3.43
CA ILE A 437 18.41 13.52 3.86
C ILE A 437 19.36 13.52 2.68
N ALA A 438 19.04 12.75 1.64
CA ALA A 438 19.85 12.69 0.44
C ALA A 438 19.91 14.02 -0.30
N LEU A 439 18.78 14.72 -0.39
CA LEU A 439 18.72 16.03 -1.00
C LEU A 439 19.61 17.03 -0.24
N GLU A 440 19.49 17.10 1.09
CA GLU A 440 20.33 17.95 1.93
C GLU A 440 21.83 17.64 1.73
N VAL A 441 22.21 16.36 1.70
CA VAL A 441 23.60 15.94 1.46
C VAL A 441 24.10 16.32 0.07
N CYS A 442 23.28 16.13 -0.97
CA CYS A 442 23.63 16.51 -2.33
C CYS A 442 23.77 18.03 -2.49
N LEU A 443 22.99 18.83 -1.76
CA LEU A 443 23.11 20.29 -1.75
C LEU A 443 24.34 20.77 -0.99
N LEU A 444 24.73 20.09 0.10
CA LEU A 444 25.94 20.41 0.86
C LEU A 444 27.21 20.04 0.10
N ASN A 445 27.23 18.91 -0.61
CA ASN A 445 28.43 18.38 -1.28
C ASN A 445 28.15 17.99 -2.75
N PRO A 446 27.75 18.93 -3.62
CA PRO A 446 27.31 18.61 -4.99
C PRO A 446 28.40 17.98 -5.86
N ILE A 447 29.67 18.34 -5.61
CA ILE A 447 30.84 17.84 -6.36
C ILE A 447 31.01 16.32 -6.17
N ASP A 448 30.78 15.80 -4.98
CA ASP A 448 30.96 14.37 -4.66
C ASP A 448 30.02 13.47 -5.47
N TYR A 449 28.88 14.04 -5.87
CA TYR A 449 27.82 13.39 -6.64
C TYR A 449 27.79 13.81 -8.12
N ASN A 450 28.77 14.59 -8.59
CA ASN A 450 28.85 15.11 -9.96
C ASN A 450 27.62 15.96 -10.35
N ILE A 451 27.07 16.70 -9.38
CA ILE A 451 25.95 17.62 -9.57
C ILE A 451 26.53 19.02 -9.75
N LYS A 452 26.08 19.72 -10.80
CA LYS A 452 26.44 21.12 -11.04
C LYS A 452 25.22 21.97 -10.68
N LEU A 453 25.32 22.77 -9.63
CA LEU A 453 24.27 23.69 -9.18
C LEU A 453 24.73 25.13 -9.38
N HIS A 454 23.81 26.01 -9.75
CA HIS A 454 24.09 27.44 -9.84
C HIS A 454 24.14 28.07 -8.44
N GLU A 455 25.25 28.74 -8.11
CA GLU A 455 25.47 29.30 -6.75
C GLU A 455 24.46 30.38 -6.36
N GLU A 456 23.96 31.15 -7.34
CA GLU A 456 23.07 32.31 -7.13
C GLU A 456 21.62 31.94 -6.78
N LYS A 457 21.23 30.67 -6.94
CA LYS A 457 19.85 30.21 -6.69
C LYS A 457 19.56 30.03 -5.19
N SER A 458 18.29 30.25 -4.82
CA SER A 458 17.78 29.91 -3.49
C SER A 458 17.92 28.41 -3.21
N GLU A 459 17.90 28.03 -1.93
CA GLU A 459 17.99 26.62 -1.52
C GLU A 459 16.87 25.76 -2.14
N LEU A 460 15.64 26.29 -2.22
CA LEU A 460 14.51 25.63 -2.84
C LEU A 460 14.74 25.41 -4.34
N GLU A 461 15.19 26.43 -5.07
CA GLU A 461 15.48 26.32 -6.50
C GLU A 461 16.63 25.34 -6.79
N LYS A 462 17.68 25.35 -5.95
CA LYS A 462 18.76 24.35 -6.01
C LYS A 462 18.22 22.95 -5.73
N GLY A 463 17.29 22.81 -4.79
CA GLY A 463 16.61 21.56 -4.49
C GLY A 463 15.79 21.03 -5.67
N VAL A 464 15.01 21.91 -6.33
CA VAL A 464 14.25 21.58 -7.54
C VAL A 464 15.17 21.19 -8.69
N GLU A 465 16.26 21.93 -8.91
CA GLU A 465 17.27 21.62 -9.92
C GLU A 465 17.94 20.27 -9.66
N CYS A 466 18.40 20.04 -8.44
CA CYS A 466 19.00 18.78 -8.01
C CYS A 466 18.05 17.62 -8.21
N PHE A 467 16.81 17.73 -7.69
CA PHE A 467 15.80 16.67 -7.78
C PHE A 467 15.43 16.35 -9.23
N ASN A 468 15.27 17.36 -10.09
CA ASN A 468 15.01 17.16 -11.51
C ASN A 468 16.18 16.50 -12.24
N LEU A 469 17.42 16.77 -11.82
CA LEU A 469 18.62 16.23 -12.45
C LEU A 469 18.85 14.75 -12.14
N VAL A 470 18.62 14.34 -10.89
CA VAL A 470 19.01 13.01 -10.40
C VAL A 470 17.82 12.06 -10.18
N GLY A 471 16.63 12.59 -9.93
CA GLY A 471 15.42 11.82 -9.66
C GLY A 471 15.34 11.19 -8.26
N PRO A 472 14.16 10.68 -7.87
CA PRO A 472 13.92 10.12 -6.54
C PRO A 472 14.68 8.82 -6.28
N GLU A 473 14.90 7.95 -7.27
CA GLU A 473 15.57 6.65 -7.08
C GLU A 473 17.03 6.85 -6.68
N PHE A 474 17.72 7.83 -7.27
CA PHE A 474 19.08 8.16 -6.90
C PHE A 474 19.16 8.71 -5.48
N LEU A 475 18.32 9.72 -5.16
CA LEU A 475 18.27 10.29 -3.82
C LEU A 475 17.95 9.23 -2.79
N PHE A 476 16.97 8.37 -3.04
CA PHE A 476 16.64 7.26 -2.16
C PHE A 476 17.86 6.37 -1.90
N GLN A 477 18.64 6.02 -2.92
CA GLN A 477 19.83 5.18 -2.77
C GLN A 477 20.95 5.87 -1.98
N VAL A 478 21.14 7.18 -2.16
CA VAL A 478 22.09 7.97 -1.35
C VAL A 478 21.66 7.99 0.11
N GLY A 479 20.40 8.33 0.38
CA GLY A 479 19.83 8.36 1.72
C GLY A 479 19.89 6.99 2.39
N TRP A 480 19.49 5.94 1.66
CA TRP A 480 19.49 4.56 2.15
C TRP A 480 20.88 4.08 2.52
N ASN A 481 21.89 4.38 1.70
CA ASN A 481 23.29 4.08 2.02
C ASN A 481 23.77 4.80 3.29
N LEU A 482 23.38 6.07 3.48
CA LEU A 482 23.71 6.83 4.69
C LEU A 482 23.06 6.17 5.92
N LEU A 483 21.79 5.77 5.81
CA LEU A 483 21.06 5.11 6.88
C LEU A 483 21.69 3.76 7.25
N LEU A 484 22.05 2.93 6.26
CA LEU A 484 22.76 1.67 6.49
C LEU A 484 24.14 1.90 7.13
N ASN A 485 24.81 3.00 6.76
CA ASN A 485 26.09 3.35 7.36
C ASN A 485 25.96 3.74 8.84
N ILE A 486 24.83 4.31 9.29
CA ILE A 486 24.57 4.56 10.71
C ILE A 486 24.50 3.24 11.49
N ALA A 487 23.81 2.23 10.98
CA ALA A 487 23.77 0.90 11.60
C ALA A 487 25.18 0.29 11.69
N LYS A 488 25.98 0.45 10.63
CA LYS A 488 27.38 -0.01 10.60
C LYS A 488 28.26 0.74 11.62
N GLU A 489 28.17 2.07 11.68
CA GLU A 489 28.91 2.90 12.66
C GLU A 489 28.50 2.56 14.09
N THR A 490 27.21 2.29 14.32
CA THR A 490 26.69 1.83 15.62
C THR A 490 27.32 0.51 16.01
N ALA A 491 27.29 -0.50 15.12
CA ALA A 491 27.89 -1.81 15.36
C ALA A 491 29.41 -1.72 15.58
N GLN A 492 30.11 -0.90 14.80
CA GLN A 492 31.54 -0.64 14.94
C GLN A 492 31.85 -0.03 16.32
N THR A 493 31.12 1.00 16.72
CA THR A 493 31.29 1.66 18.03
C THR A 493 31.08 0.68 19.17
N LEU A 494 30.07 -0.19 19.08
CA LEU A 494 29.80 -1.22 20.08
C LEU A 494 30.91 -2.29 20.13
N CYS A 495 31.43 -2.74 18.98
CA CYS A 495 32.55 -3.67 18.93
C CYS A 495 33.82 -3.05 19.53
N ASP A 496 34.14 -1.81 19.14
CA ASP A 496 35.32 -1.11 19.64
C ASP A 496 35.22 -0.89 21.15
N PHE A 497 34.02 -0.63 21.66
CA PHE A 497 33.75 -0.48 23.08
C PHE A 497 33.88 -1.82 23.85
N ASP A 498 33.29 -2.90 23.36
CA ASP A 498 33.37 -4.25 23.95
C ASP A 498 34.81 -4.81 23.95
N ILE A 499 35.68 -4.33 23.06
CA ILE A 499 37.09 -4.73 23.00
C ILE A 499 37.98 -3.88 23.91
N ASN A 500 37.80 -2.55 23.88
CA ASN A 500 38.75 -1.61 24.47
C ASN A 500 38.38 -1.11 25.87
N ASP A 501 37.09 -1.12 26.25
CA ASP A 501 36.67 -0.62 27.57
C ASP A 501 36.81 -1.71 28.64
N PRO A 502 37.63 -1.51 29.69
CA PRO A 502 37.86 -2.52 30.72
C PRO A 502 36.62 -2.87 31.55
N MET A 503 35.63 -1.97 31.67
CA MET A 503 34.41 -2.24 32.45
C MET A 503 33.44 -3.15 31.70
N VAL A 504 33.37 -3.00 30.38
CA VAL A 504 32.37 -3.69 29.54
C VAL A 504 33.00 -4.80 28.69
N ARG A 505 34.32 -5.03 28.84
CA ARG A 505 35.06 -6.00 28.02
C ARG A 505 34.38 -7.37 27.99
N ASN A 506 34.02 -7.84 26.80
CA ASN A 506 33.31 -9.10 26.53
C ASN A 506 31.90 -9.23 27.15
N HIS A 507 31.33 -8.16 27.72
CA HIS A 507 29.98 -8.22 28.28
C HIS A 507 28.96 -8.22 27.14
N LEU A 508 29.13 -7.32 26.17
CA LEU A 508 28.20 -7.14 25.05
C LEU A 508 28.24 -8.30 24.05
N LYS A 509 29.19 -9.23 24.17
CA LYS A 509 29.31 -10.42 23.29
C LYS A 509 29.25 -10.03 21.80
N THR A 510 29.96 -8.98 21.41
CA THR A 510 29.91 -8.45 20.04
C THR A 510 30.51 -9.40 19.01
N ILE A 511 31.24 -10.43 19.46
CA ILE A 511 31.73 -11.53 18.64
C ILE A 511 30.86 -12.76 18.92
N ARG A 512 30.10 -13.21 17.91
CA ARG A 512 29.24 -14.39 18.01
C ARG A 512 29.93 -15.60 17.38
N ARG A 513 29.96 -16.72 18.10
CA ARG A 513 30.37 -18.03 17.57
C ARG A 513 29.17 -18.71 16.92
N ILE A 514 29.24 -18.93 15.61
CA ILE A 514 28.26 -19.67 14.84
C ILE A 514 28.81 -21.07 14.61
N THR A 515 28.16 -22.09 15.17
CA THR A 515 28.53 -23.49 14.92
C THR A 515 28.06 -23.92 13.54
N LEU A 516 28.96 -24.48 12.75
CA LEU A 516 28.70 -25.05 11.44
C LEU A 516 28.27 -26.53 11.55
N SER A 517 27.77 -27.09 10.46
CA SER A 517 27.29 -28.49 10.41
C SER A 517 28.38 -29.53 10.68
N ASP A 518 29.65 -29.18 10.47
CA ASP A 518 30.83 -30.00 10.74
C ASP A 518 31.38 -29.83 12.17
N ALA A 519 30.62 -29.19 13.05
CA ALA A 519 31.00 -28.81 14.43
C ALA A 519 32.18 -27.82 14.53
N SER A 520 32.68 -27.29 13.41
CA SER A 520 33.56 -26.12 13.44
C SER A 520 32.75 -24.87 13.83
N PHE A 521 33.44 -23.80 14.23
CA PHE A 521 32.79 -22.53 14.55
C PHE A 521 33.41 -21.39 13.76
N ILE A 522 32.57 -20.46 13.31
CA ILE A 522 32.98 -19.19 12.74
C ILE A 522 32.68 -18.10 13.75
N GLU A 523 33.68 -17.30 14.10
CA GLU A 523 33.50 -16.07 14.86
C GLU A 523 33.12 -14.95 13.90
N VAL A 524 31.93 -14.37 14.09
CA VAL A 524 31.42 -13.26 13.28
C VAL A 524 31.16 -12.08 14.20
N SER A 525 31.79 -10.94 13.92
CA SER A 525 31.55 -9.70 14.65
C SER A 525 30.18 -9.09 14.31
N LEU A 526 29.62 -8.33 15.24
CA LEU A 526 28.38 -7.59 15.02
C LEU A 526 28.46 -6.69 13.79
N THR A 527 29.59 -6.01 13.57
CA THR A 527 29.83 -5.21 12.36
C THR A 527 29.66 -6.05 11.09
N LYS A 528 30.19 -7.27 11.07
CA LYS A 528 30.07 -8.17 9.91
C LYS A 528 28.65 -8.70 9.73
N LEU A 529 27.91 -8.92 10.82
CA LEU A 529 26.49 -9.30 10.75
C LEU A 529 25.66 -8.18 10.12
N VAL A 530 25.88 -6.93 10.52
CA VAL A 530 25.19 -5.74 9.97
C VAL A 530 25.58 -5.49 8.51
N GLU A 531 26.88 -5.56 8.17
CA GLU A 531 27.34 -5.43 6.77
C GLU A 531 26.72 -6.46 5.83
N ASN A 532 26.54 -7.69 6.32
CA ASN A 532 25.94 -8.78 5.56
C ASN A 532 24.41 -8.81 5.65
N GLN A 533 23.77 -7.81 6.28
CA GLN A 533 22.32 -7.71 6.47
C GLN A 533 21.70 -8.96 7.15
N ARG A 534 22.43 -9.60 8.08
CA ARG A 534 21.96 -10.77 8.84
C ARG A 534 21.09 -10.35 10.03
N HIS A 535 19.96 -9.71 9.76
CA HIS A 535 19.12 -9.08 10.78
C HIS A 535 18.53 -10.05 11.82
N SER A 536 18.24 -11.30 11.44
CA SER A 536 17.81 -12.33 12.40
C SER A 536 18.89 -12.58 13.46
N ASP A 537 20.15 -12.63 13.06
CA ASP A 537 21.28 -12.82 13.97
C ASP A 537 21.57 -11.59 14.83
N VAL A 538 21.36 -10.39 14.28
CA VAL A 538 21.43 -9.13 15.03
C VAL A 538 20.33 -9.07 16.08
N SER A 539 19.11 -9.53 15.78
CA SER A 539 17.99 -9.61 16.73
C SER A 539 18.27 -10.60 17.88
N VAL A 540 18.87 -11.76 17.57
CA VAL A 540 19.33 -12.70 18.60
C VAL A 540 20.42 -12.07 19.48
N TRP A 541 21.35 -11.32 18.87
CA TRP A 541 22.37 -10.58 19.62
C TRP A 541 21.73 -9.51 20.53
N LEU A 542 20.81 -8.69 20.02
CA LEU A 542 20.07 -7.67 20.78
C LEU A 542 19.40 -8.30 22.02
N SER A 543 18.68 -9.41 21.83
CA SER A 543 18.03 -10.14 22.94
C SER A 543 19.03 -10.60 24.01
N SER A 544 20.28 -10.89 23.63
CA SER A 544 21.32 -11.34 24.56
C SER A 544 21.96 -10.23 25.40
N VAL A 545 21.81 -8.97 24.97
CA VAL A 545 22.37 -7.79 25.63
C VAL A 545 21.31 -6.91 26.31
N GLU A 546 20.02 -7.20 26.13
CA GLU A 546 18.91 -6.43 26.71
C GLU A 546 19.04 -6.23 28.23
N SER A 547 19.44 -7.26 28.95
CA SER A 547 19.63 -7.20 30.42
C SER A 547 20.91 -6.50 30.88
N GLN A 548 21.81 -6.15 29.96
CA GLN A 548 23.13 -5.59 30.26
C GLN A 548 23.22 -4.08 30.08
N LEU A 549 22.19 -3.49 29.48
CA LEU A 549 22.13 -2.06 29.14
C LEU A 549 20.93 -1.44 29.85
N SER A 550 20.97 -0.13 30.14
CA SER A 550 19.74 0.54 30.53
C SER A 550 18.65 0.41 29.46
N PRO A 551 17.37 0.40 29.85
CA PRO A 551 16.25 0.38 28.92
C PRO A 551 16.32 1.48 27.85
N GLU A 552 16.86 2.64 28.18
CA GLU A 552 17.02 3.79 27.28
C GLU A 552 18.10 3.53 26.22
N ILE A 553 19.29 3.08 26.64
CA ILE A 553 20.39 2.79 25.72
C ILE A 553 20.06 1.59 24.84
N PHE A 554 19.48 0.54 25.43
CA PHE A 554 19.02 -0.62 24.68
C PHE A 554 18.02 -0.22 23.59
N PHE A 555 17.02 0.59 23.94
CA PHE A 555 16.02 1.06 22.97
C PHE A 555 16.63 1.88 21.82
N ILE A 556 17.62 2.73 22.10
CA ILE A 556 18.34 3.47 21.06
C ILE A 556 19.08 2.48 20.13
N ILE A 557 19.85 1.56 20.70
CA ILE A 557 20.63 0.59 19.91
C ILE A 557 19.71 -0.32 19.09
N GLU A 558 18.64 -0.84 19.68
CA GLU A 558 17.62 -1.64 19.01
C GLU A 558 17.04 -0.88 17.81
N SER A 559 16.69 0.40 18.00
CA SER A 559 16.15 1.26 16.94
C SER A 559 17.13 1.45 15.77
N LEU A 560 18.43 1.60 16.07
CA LEU A 560 19.48 1.84 15.07
C LEU A 560 19.95 0.56 14.36
N LEU A 561 19.84 -0.60 15.00
CA LEU A 561 20.26 -1.90 14.45
C LEU A 561 19.11 -2.73 13.90
N ASN A 562 17.90 -2.18 13.89
CA ASN A 562 16.74 -2.81 13.26
C ASN A 562 16.93 -2.95 11.75
N ARG A 563 16.08 -3.76 11.12
CA ARG A 563 16.10 -4.03 9.67
C ARG A 563 15.98 -2.77 8.83
N VAL A 564 15.14 -1.83 9.27
CA VAL A 564 15.20 -0.43 8.86
C VAL A 564 15.63 0.37 10.09
N PRO A 565 16.79 1.03 10.07
CA PRO A 565 17.17 1.90 11.17
C PRO A 565 16.15 3.03 11.33
N MET A 566 15.69 3.24 12.55
CA MET A 566 14.70 4.26 12.91
C MET A 566 15.30 5.23 13.92
N TYR A 567 14.87 6.49 13.86
CA TYR A 567 15.34 7.52 14.78
C TYR A 567 14.59 7.42 16.11
N PRO A 568 15.29 7.23 17.24
CA PRO A 568 14.65 7.16 18.55
C PRO A 568 14.38 8.57 19.08
N ASN A 569 13.11 8.90 19.36
CA ASN A 569 12.71 10.25 19.75
C ASN A 569 13.32 10.74 21.06
N ILE A 570 13.87 9.85 21.88
CA ILE A 570 14.62 10.22 23.09
C ILE A 570 15.81 11.14 22.76
N LEU A 571 16.37 11.07 21.55
CA LEU A 571 17.47 11.93 21.11
C LEU A 571 17.03 13.35 20.69
N SER A 572 15.74 13.58 20.49
CA SER A 572 15.19 14.89 20.06
C SER A 572 14.95 15.86 21.19
N ILE A 573 15.15 15.45 22.43
CA ILE A 573 14.72 16.22 23.58
C ILE A 573 15.56 17.50 23.70
N ASP A 574 14.87 18.63 23.54
CA ASP A 574 15.38 19.94 23.93
C ASP A 574 15.51 20.02 25.46
N LYS A 575 16.66 20.52 25.92
CA LYS A 575 17.05 20.65 27.34
C LYS A 575 16.15 21.56 28.18
N GLN A 576 15.00 22.01 27.68
CA GLN A 576 14.18 23.05 28.29
C GLN A 576 13.13 22.53 29.29
N SER A 577 12.84 21.23 29.36
CA SER A 577 11.90 20.67 30.34
C SER A 577 12.57 19.66 31.29
N ASP A 578 12.71 20.03 32.56
CA ASP A 578 13.32 19.21 33.63
C ASP A 578 12.53 17.92 33.98
N THR A 579 11.44 17.61 33.28
CA THR A 579 10.65 16.39 33.48
C THR A 579 10.59 15.56 32.20
N LEU A 580 11.62 14.74 32.01
CA LEU A 580 11.71 13.87 30.84
C LEU A 580 10.91 12.61 31.05
N LYS A 581 9.69 12.59 30.52
CA LYS A 581 8.98 11.32 30.31
C LYS A 581 9.64 10.60 29.16
N PHE A 582 10.34 9.51 29.47
CA PHE A 582 10.84 8.58 28.47
C PHE A 582 9.67 7.98 27.68
N THR A 583 9.54 8.36 26.42
CA THR A 583 8.61 7.74 25.48
C THR A 583 9.37 6.82 24.55
N ARG A 584 9.06 5.52 24.54
CA ARG A 584 9.58 4.53 23.58
C ARG A 584 8.93 4.71 22.20
N THR A 585 9.12 5.87 21.61
CA THR A 585 8.62 6.20 20.28
C THR A 585 9.80 6.34 19.33
N VAL A 586 9.66 5.74 18.15
CA VAL A 586 10.58 5.89 17.04
C VAL A 586 9.87 6.61 15.90
N LYS A 587 10.63 7.37 15.11
CA LYS A 587 10.18 7.92 13.83
C LYS A 587 11.16 7.53 12.72
N PRO A 588 10.77 7.58 11.45
CA PRO A 588 11.75 7.53 10.36
C PRO A 588 12.78 8.66 10.52
N PHE A 589 14.02 8.43 10.07
CA PHE A 589 14.99 9.51 9.93
C PHE A 589 14.52 10.48 8.86
N GLU A 590 14.39 11.77 9.18
CA GLU A 590 13.86 12.77 8.25
C GLU A 590 14.87 13.85 7.86
N THR A 591 15.86 14.15 8.72
CA THR A 591 16.81 15.26 8.49
C THR A 591 18.26 14.85 8.75
N LEU A 592 19.22 15.64 8.26
CA LEU A 592 20.62 15.47 8.62
C LEU A 592 20.90 15.68 10.12
N ASP A 593 20.15 16.57 10.78
CA ASP A 593 20.23 16.79 12.23
C ASP A 593 19.90 15.51 13.03
N ASP A 594 18.89 14.74 12.60
CA ASP A 594 18.58 13.44 13.20
C ASP A 594 19.82 12.51 13.15
N ILE A 595 20.56 12.50 12.03
CA ILE A 595 21.80 11.71 11.87
C ILE A 595 22.93 12.26 12.76
N GLU A 596 23.12 13.57 12.82
CA GLU A 596 24.16 14.21 13.63
C GLU A 596 23.95 13.95 15.12
N LYS A 597 22.70 13.98 15.60
CA LYS A 597 22.34 13.62 16.98
C LYS A 597 22.70 12.19 17.32
N VAL A 598 22.44 11.24 16.41
CA VAL A 598 22.85 9.85 16.58
C VAL A 598 24.37 9.72 16.61
N LYS A 599 25.09 10.39 15.70
CA LYS A 599 26.57 10.39 15.70
C LYS A 599 27.13 10.98 16.99
N LEU A 600 26.52 12.04 17.52
CA LEU A 600 26.89 12.64 18.79
C LEU A 600 26.62 11.69 19.96
N PHE A 601 25.51 10.96 19.93
CA PHE A 601 25.21 9.92 20.91
C PHE A 601 26.28 8.82 20.90
N LEU A 602 26.61 8.27 19.73
CA LEU A 602 27.62 7.22 19.56
C LEU A 602 29.01 7.71 19.99
N LYS A 603 29.39 8.94 19.65
CA LYS A 603 30.66 9.55 20.10
C LYS A 603 30.77 9.66 21.61
N ASN A 604 29.64 9.85 22.30
CA ASN A 604 29.57 9.96 23.76
C ASN A 604 29.15 8.66 24.45
N PHE A 605 29.15 7.52 23.74
CA PHE A 605 28.58 6.27 24.24
C PHE A 605 29.14 5.84 25.61
N THR A 606 30.46 5.91 25.81
CA THR A 606 31.11 5.62 27.11
C THR A 606 30.59 6.50 28.24
N ARG A 607 30.35 7.79 27.97
CA ARG A 607 29.83 8.72 28.99
C ARG A 607 28.36 8.48 29.29
N ASN A 608 27.60 8.00 28.30
CA ASN A 608 26.19 7.70 28.45
C ASN A 608 26.00 6.46 29.34
N LEU A 609 26.84 5.44 29.17
CA LEU A 609 26.86 4.26 30.04
C LEU A 609 27.29 4.58 31.47
N ALA A 610 28.30 5.44 31.66
CA ALA A 610 28.82 5.78 32.99
C ALA A 610 27.91 6.70 33.82
N ARG A 611 26.82 7.21 33.24
CA ARG A 611 25.81 8.05 33.92
C ARG A 611 24.64 7.24 34.48
N GLU A 612 24.61 5.94 34.20
CA GLU A 612 23.86 4.93 34.96
C GLU A 612 24.53 4.73 36.33
#